data_AF-A0A7X7MNS0-F1
#
_entry.id   AF-A0A7X7MNS0-F1
#
_cell.length_a   1.000
_cell.length_b   1.000
_cell.length_c   1.000
_cell.angle_alpha   90.00
_cell.angle_beta   90.00
_cell.angle_gamma   90.00
#
_symmetry.space_group_name_H-M   'P 1'
#
loop_
_entity.id
_entity.type
_entity.pdbx_description
1 polymer ?
#
loop_
_entity_poly.entity_id
_entity_poly.type
_entity_poly.pdbx_seq_one_letter_code
_entity_poly.pdbx_strand_id
1 'polypeptide(L)'
;MNAISNLRFDYMNTSERRVLDLAPLGLPAVPMLGYCNYRNPRPDVPEHWHPGCLEIHTCVRNTLNFGCSGRTYRVGPGDVFVNFPGE
;
A
#
# COMPACT_ATOMS: atom_id res chain seq x y z
N MET A 1 -21.41 -2.45 -0.76
CA MET A 1 -20.58 -1.24 -0.83
C MET A 1 -19.80 -1.35 -2.13
N ASN A 2 -19.90 -0.37 -3.03
CA ASN A 2 -19.18 -0.44 -4.29
C ASN A 2 -17.74 -0.04 -4.02
N ALA A 3 -16.84 -1.02 -3.99
CA ALA A 3 -15.41 -0.74 -3.95
C ALA A 3 -15.04 0.04 -5.21
N ILE A 4 -14.18 1.05 -5.05
CA ILE A 4 -13.84 2.00 -6.12
C ILE A 4 -12.42 1.67 -6.60
N SER A 5 -12.28 1.19 -7.84
CA SER A 5 -10.98 1.13 -8.52
C SER A 5 -10.53 2.53 -8.91
N ASN A 6 -9.53 3.03 -8.22
CA ASN A 6 -8.89 4.32 -8.51
C ASN A 6 -7.38 4.10 -8.64
N LEU A 7 -6.87 3.73 -9.82
CA LEU A 7 -5.45 3.91 -10.12
C LEU A 7 -5.14 5.39 -10.38
N ARG A 8 -5.46 6.23 -9.39
CA ARG A 8 -4.98 7.59 -9.30
C ARG A 8 -3.95 7.59 -8.19
N PHE A 9 -2.68 7.57 -8.57
CA PHE A 9 -1.59 7.63 -7.62
C PHE A 9 -1.45 9.05 -7.09
N ASP A 10 -1.70 9.22 -5.80
CA ASP A 10 -1.45 10.49 -5.10
C ASP A 10 -0.03 10.49 -4.56
N TYR A 11 0.87 11.17 -5.27
CA TYR A 11 2.23 11.40 -4.83
C TYR A 11 2.26 12.44 -3.71
N MET A 12 3.04 12.16 -2.67
CA MET A 12 3.10 13.03 -1.49
C MET A 12 4.44 12.91 -0.80
N ASN A 13 4.85 13.99 -0.12
CA ASN A 13 6.08 14.02 0.65
C ASN A 13 5.85 14.74 1.98
N THR A 14 5.41 13.98 2.98
CA THR A 14 5.22 14.45 4.35
C THR A 14 6.15 13.70 5.29
N SER A 15 6.20 14.11 6.56
CA SER A 15 6.96 13.41 7.61
C SER A 15 6.40 12.02 7.95
N GLU A 16 5.10 11.80 7.72
CA GLU A 16 4.40 10.57 8.04
C GLU A 16 4.16 9.66 6.84
N ARG A 17 4.04 10.22 5.63
CA ARG A 17 3.84 9.44 4.40
C ARG A 17 4.58 10.05 3.24
N ARG A 18 5.31 9.20 2.51
CA ARG A 18 5.97 9.52 1.25
C ARG A 18 5.49 8.55 0.19
N VAL A 19 5.19 9.08 -0.98
CA VAL A 19 4.76 8.31 -2.15
C VAL A 19 5.46 8.90 -3.35
N LEU A 20 6.30 8.10 -3.99
CA LEU A 20 7.15 8.52 -5.09
C LEU A 20 6.81 7.76 -6.37
N ASP A 21 6.84 8.47 -7.50
CA ASP A 21 6.95 7.88 -8.84
C ASP A 21 8.42 7.54 -9.09
N LEU A 22 8.72 6.29 -9.48
CA LEU A 22 10.09 5.87 -9.81
C LEU A 22 10.39 5.92 -11.31
N ALA A 23 9.42 6.29 -12.16
CA ALA A 23 9.67 6.48 -13.59
C ALA A 23 10.78 7.50 -13.87
N PRO A 24 10.86 8.67 -13.19
CA PRO A 24 11.98 9.61 -13.36
C PRO A 24 13.35 9.05 -12.98
N LEU A 25 13.40 7.96 -12.20
CA LEU A 25 14.62 7.26 -11.81
C LEU A 25 14.95 6.07 -12.74
N GLY A 26 14.23 5.91 -13.85
CA GLY A 26 14.44 4.84 -14.82
C GLY A 26 13.72 3.52 -14.48
N LEU A 27 12.76 3.54 -13.55
CA LEU A 27 11.98 2.37 -13.14
C LEU A 27 10.47 2.57 -13.42
N PRO A 28 10.05 2.69 -14.69
CA PRO A 28 8.67 3.00 -15.05
C PRO A 28 7.66 1.89 -14.70
N ALA A 29 8.14 0.67 -14.44
CA ALA A 29 7.30 -0.44 -14.00
C ALA A 29 6.90 -0.36 -12.51
N VAL A 30 7.49 0.58 -11.74
CA VAL A 30 7.16 0.82 -10.33
C VAL A 30 6.48 2.19 -10.24
N PRO A 31 5.16 2.25 -10.49
CA PRO A 31 4.44 3.53 -10.53
C PRO A 31 4.31 4.17 -9.14
N MET A 32 4.54 3.40 -8.07
CA MET A 32 4.40 3.87 -6.70
C MET A 32 5.36 3.17 -5.76
N LEU A 33 6.20 3.95 -5.08
CA LEU A 33 6.93 3.52 -3.89
C LEU A 33 6.39 4.29 -2.68
N GLY A 34 5.69 3.58 -1.80
CA GLY A 34 5.12 4.11 -0.56
C GLY A 34 6.02 3.88 0.65
N TYR A 35 6.15 4.89 1.50
CA TYR A 35 6.72 4.77 2.84
C TYR A 35 5.81 5.46 3.86
N CYS A 36 5.45 4.73 4.90
CA CYS A 36 4.59 5.21 5.98
C CYS A 36 5.34 5.13 7.32
N ASN A 37 5.36 6.24 8.06
CA ASN A 37 5.98 6.39 9.37
C ASN A 37 4.98 7.04 10.34
N TYR A 38 3.97 6.28 10.71
CA TYR A 38 2.93 6.73 11.62
C TYR A 38 3.35 6.55 13.08
N ARG A 39 3.12 7.57 13.90
CA ARG A 39 3.36 7.53 15.36
C ARG A 39 2.13 7.08 16.15
N ASN A 40 0.96 7.12 15.53
CA ASN A 40 -0.33 6.76 16.11
C ASN A 40 -1.07 5.82 15.16
N PRO A 41 -2.01 5.00 15.68
CA PRO A 41 -2.91 4.22 14.84
C PRO A 41 -3.63 5.10 13.81
N ARG A 42 -3.83 4.56 12.61
CA ARG A 42 -4.56 5.22 11.53
C ARG A 42 -5.92 4.53 11.33
N PRO A 43 -6.94 5.28 10.89
CA PRO A 43 -8.19 4.68 10.47
C PRO A 43 -7.94 3.77 9.26
N ASP A 44 -8.85 2.82 9.07
CA ASP A 44 -8.83 1.92 7.93
C ASP A 44 -8.95 2.72 6.63
N VAL A 45 -8.21 2.26 5.62
CA VAL A 45 -8.36 2.75 4.25
C VAL A 45 -9.62 2.11 3.65
N PRO A 46 -10.47 2.86 2.92
CA PRO A 46 -11.60 2.27 2.22
C PRO A 46 -11.17 1.11 1.32
N GLU A 47 -12.00 0.09 1.19
CA GLU A 47 -11.75 -1.05 0.31
C GLU A 47 -11.59 -0.59 -1.15
N HIS A 48 -10.50 -1.02 -1.78
CA HIS A 48 -10.11 -0.70 -3.16
C HIS A 48 -9.21 -1.81 -3.70
N TRP A 49 -8.98 -1.80 -5.02
CA TRP A 49 -8.06 -2.72 -5.68
C TRP A 49 -7.24 -2.00 -6.75
N HIS A 50 -6.15 -2.63 -7.19
CA HIS A 50 -5.24 -2.09 -8.19
C HIS A 50 -5.21 -2.97 -9.46
N PRO A 51 -5.98 -2.63 -10.52
CA PRO A 51 -5.97 -3.38 -11.78
C PRO A 51 -4.58 -3.50 -12.42
N GLY A 52 -4.13 -4.72 -12.66
CA GLY A 52 -2.85 -4.96 -13.35
C GLY A 52 -1.60 -4.62 -12.52
N CYS A 53 -1.74 -4.28 -11.24
CA CYS A 53 -0.61 -3.98 -10.36
C CYS A 53 -0.48 -5.06 -9.27
N LEU A 54 0.76 -5.45 -9.01
CA LEU A 54 1.13 -6.17 -7.81
C LEU A 54 1.46 -5.14 -6.73
N GLU A 55 0.89 -5.27 -5.53
CA GLU A 55 1.28 -4.46 -4.38
C GLU A 55 2.06 -5.33 -3.39
N ILE A 56 3.24 -4.86 -2.97
CA ILE A 56 4.11 -5.56 -2.02
C ILE A 56 4.25 -4.71 -0.76
N HIS A 57 3.84 -5.28 0.37
CA HIS A 57 3.92 -4.66 1.68
C HIS A 57 4.99 -5.32 2.53
N THR A 58 5.83 -4.48 3.13
CA THR A 58 6.78 -4.89 4.18
C THR A 58 6.57 -4.02 5.40
N CYS A 59 6.54 -4.62 6.58
CA CYS A 59 6.51 -3.88 7.83
C CYS A 59 7.92 -3.83 8.44
N VAL A 60 8.36 -2.65 8.91
CA VAL A 60 9.68 -2.50 9.55
C VAL A 60 9.57 -2.53 11.08
N ARG A 61 8.46 -2.01 11.63
CA ARG A 61 8.22 -1.90 13.08
C ARG A 61 6.73 -2.04 13.38
N ASN A 62 6.42 -2.64 14.53
CA ASN A 62 5.06 -2.95 14.99
C ASN A 62 4.32 -3.87 14.01
N THR A 63 2.99 -3.87 14.03
CA THR A 63 2.17 -4.73 13.17
C THR A 63 1.13 -3.91 12.42
N LEU A 64 0.87 -4.32 11.17
CA LEU A 64 -0.20 -3.82 10.31
C LEU A 64 -1.26 -4.92 10.15
N ASN A 65 -2.51 -4.52 9.93
CA ASN A 65 -3.57 -5.43 9.56
C ASN A 65 -4.00 -5.11 8.13
N PHE A 66 -4.02 -6.13 7.27
CA PHE A 66 -4.54 -6.02 5.90
C PHE A 66 -5.83 -6.82 5.77
N GLY A 67 -6.89 -6.17 5.31
CA GLY A 67 -8.14 -6.82 4.94
C GLY A 67 -8.14 -7.17 3.46
N CYS A 68 -8.44 -8.42 3.11
CA CYS A 68 -8.63 -8.84 1.72
C CYS A 68 -9.70 -9.95 1.67
N SER A 69 -10.73 -9.75 0.84
CA SER A 69 -11.83 -10.72 0.63
C SER A 69 -12.47 -11.24 1.94
N GLY A 70 -12.69 -10.33 2.90
CA GLY A 70 -13.30 -10.67 4.20
C GLY A 70 -12.37 -11.39 5.19
N ARG A 71 -11.07 -11.51 4.88
CA ARG A 71 -10.04 -12.02 5.79
C ARG A 71 -9.12 -10.91 6.25
N THR A 72 -8.60 -11.04 7.46
CA THR A 72 -7.62 -10.10 8.02
C THR A 72 -6.29 -10.81 8.25
N TYR A 73 -5.23 -10.22 7.72
CA TYR A 73 -3.85 -10.70 7.84
C TYR A 73 -3.06 -9.75 8.72
N ARG A 74 -2.45 -10.27 9.78
CA ARG A 74 -1.55 -9.51 10.64
C ARG A 74 -0.12 -9.65 10.11
N VAL A 75 0.49 -8.52 9.76
CA VAL A 75 1.82 -8.46 9.14
C VAL A 75 2.77 -7.71 10.08
N GLY A 76 3.84 -8.37 10.51
CA GLY A 76 4.88 -7.82 11.37
C GLY A 76 6.24 -7.68 10.67
N PRO A 77 7.30 -7.33 11.42
CA PRO A 77 8.63 -7.21 10.87
C PRO A 77 9.16 -8.56 10.38
N GLY A 78 9.65 -8.58 9.13
CA GLY A 78 10.14 -9.79 8.47
C GLY A 78 9.09 -10.50 7.61
N ASP A 79 7.81 -10.17 7.80
CA ASP A 79 6.74 -10.68 6.93
C ASP A 79 6.69 -9.88 5.62
N VAL A 80 6.28 -10.57 4.54
CA VAL A 80 5.95 -9.98 3.25
C VAL A 80 4.50 -10.30 2.95
N PHE A 81 3.70 -9.26 2.68
CA PHE A 81 2.32 -9.42 2.24
C PHE A 81 2.19 -8.90 0.81
N VAL A 82 1.48 -9.66 -0.04
CA VAL A 82 1.38 -9.38 -1.46
C VAL A 82 -0.08 -9.40 -1.85
N ASN A 83 -0.58 -8.32 -2.44
CA ASN A 83 -1.87 -8.27 -3.13
C ASN A 83 -1.63 -8.52 -4.61
N PHE A 84 -2.35 -9.50 -5.18
CA PHE A 84 -2.33 -9.73 -6.62
C PHE A 84 -3.17 -8.69 -7.37
N PRO A 85 -2.97 -8.56 -8.69
CA PRO A 85 -3.79 -7.67 -9.51
C PRO A 85 -5.29 -7.91 -9.33
N GLY A 86 -6.02 -6.89 -8.89
CA GLY A 86 -7.47 -6.95 -8.68
C GLY A 86 -7.92 -7.42 -7.29
N GLU A 87 -6.99 -7.67 -6.37
CA GLU A 87 -7.27 -7.90 -4.94
C GLU A 87 -7.28 -6.62 -4.12
#